data_AF-X1CDS7-F1
#
_entry.id   AF-X1CDS7-F1
#
_cell.length_a   1.000
_cell.length_b   1.000
_cell.length_c   1.000
_cell.angle_alpha   90.00
_cell.angle_beta   90.00
_cell.angle_gamma   90.00
#
_symmetry.space_group_name_H-M   'P 1'
#
loop_
_entity.id
_entity.type
_entity.pdbx_description
1 polymer ?
#
loop_
_entity_poly.entity_id
_entity_poly.type
_entity_poly.pdbx_seq_one_letter_code
_entity_poly.pdbx_strand_id
1 'polypeptide(L)'
;MQNKIKVLFVGETWFVLKMHIKGFDMVPLGGYEDFGIWFVDAMSKFKDIEMLHMPNHVALTSFPKTFEEIDKYDVVILSDCGKNTLYLYPDMFTVPMGPDRLDLIKNFVKKGKSFIMTGGYLSYQGIRGMAGY
;
A
#
# COMPACT_ATOMS: atom_id res chain seq x y z
N MET A 1 -12.59 21.58 -18.49
CA MET A 1 -12.66 20.66 -17.33
C MET A 1 -11.32 20.73 -16.64
N GLN A 2 -11.28 21.00 -15.33
CA GLN A 2 -10.03 21.07 -14.58
C GLN A 2 -9.44 19.66 -14.50
N ASN A 3 -8.16 19.48 -14.84
CA ASN A 3 -7.50 18.18 -14.73
C ASN A 3 -7.49 17.78 -13.25
N LYS A 4 -8.10 16.63 -12.92
CA LYS A 4 -8.10 16.11 -11.54
C LYS A 4 -6.72 15.55 -11.20
N ILE A 5 -6.28 15.76 -9.98
CA ILE A 5 -5.09 15.15 -9.41
C ILE A 5 -5.40 13.68 -9.11
N LYS A 6 -4.70 12.77 -9.78
CA LYS A 6 -4.87 11.32 -9.58
C LYS A 6 -3.95 10.82 -8.47
N VAL A 7 -4.53 10.26 -7.42
CA VAL A 7 -3.81 9.79 -6.24
C VAL A 7 -3.94 8.28 -6.12
N LEU A 8 -2.81 7.56 -6.09
CA LEU A 8 -2.76 6.17 -5.68
C LEU A 8 -2.42 6.11 -4.19
N PHE A 9 -3.38 5.71 -3.38
CA PHE A 9 -3.22 5.53 -1.93
C PHE A 9 -3.08 4.04 -1.61
N VAL A 10 -1.96 3.63 -1.01
CA VAL A 10 -1.62 2.22 -0.80
C VAL A 10 -1.43 1.92 0.68
N GLY A 11 -2.08 0.86 1.15
CA GLY A 11 -1.99 0.38 2.53
C GLY A 11 -3.19 0.78 3.40
N GLU A 12 -2.97 1.03 4.70
CA GLU A 12 -4.01 1.22 5.73
C GLU A 12 -5.02 0.07 5.88
N THR A 13 -4.59 -1.14 5.56
CA THR A 13 -5.45 -2.33 5.63
C THR A 13 -4.69 -3.52 6.18
N TRP A 14 -5.33 -4.35 6.99
CA TRP A 14 -4.72 -5.57 7.52
C TRP A 14 -5.76 -6.65 7.80
N PHE A 15 -5.29 -7.87 7.97
CA PHE A 15 -6.10 -8.96 8.48
C PHE A 15 -5.72 -9.22 9.94
N VAL A 16 -6.74 -9.38 10.79
CA VAL A 16 -6.56 -9.73 12.19
C VAL A 16 -6.92 -11.21 12.36
N LEU A 17 -6.04 -11.97 13.00
CA LEU A 17 -6.33 -13.31 13.51
C LEU A 17 -6.11 -13.31 15.03
N LYS A 18 -7.14 -13.64 15.78
CA LYS A 18 -7.17 -13.79 17.25
C LYS A 18 -7.45 -15.24 17.57
N MET A 19 -6.61 -15.85 18.40
CA MET A 19 -6.81 -17.22 18.86
C MET A 19 -7.29 -17.18 20.30
N HIS A 20 -8.55 -17.55 20.54
CA HIS A 20 -9.09 -17.65 21.89
C HIS A 20 -8.91 -19.09 22.39
N ILE A 21 -8.00 -19.29 23.34
CA ILE A 21 -7.67 -20.59 23.91
C ILE A 21 -8.35 -20.71 25.28
N LYS A 22 -9.20 -21.72 25.45
CA LYS A 22 -9.95 -21.98 26.70
C LYS A 22 -9.82 -23.46 27.06
N GLY A 23 -8.81 -23.79 27.89
CA GLY A 23 -8.51 -25.17 28.22
C GLY A 23 -8.07 -25.94 26.96
N PHE A 24 -8.86 -26.94 26.56
CA PHE A 24 -8.60 -27.75 25.37
C PHE A 24 -9.03 -27.07 24.07
N ASP A 25 -9.98 -26.12 24.14
CA ASP A 25 -10.63 -25.57 22.96
C ASP A 25 -9.90 -24.36 22.41
N MET A 26 -9.91 -24.24 21.08
CA MET A 26 -9.34 -23.13 20.34
C MET A 26 -10.38 -22.55 19.37
N VAL A 27 -10.69 -21.27 19.54
CA VAL A 27 -11.62 -20.53 18.67
C VAL A 27 -10.85 -19.46 17.90
N PRO A 28 -10.55 -19.67 16.60
CA PRO A 28 -10.00 -18.63 15.75
C PRO A 28 -11.09 -17.60 15.42
N LEU A 29 -10.81 -16.32 15.68
CA LEU A 29 -11.63 -15.18 15.31
C LEU A 29 -10.79 -14.21 14.50
N GLY A 30 -11.39 -13.47 13.57
CA GLY A 30 -10.62 -12.58 12.72
C GLY A 30 -11.44 -11.88 11.67
N GLY A 31 -10.78 -10.99 10.93
CA GLY A 31 -11.43 -10.19 9.90
C GLY A 31 -10.45 -9.32 9.14
N TYR A 32 -10.97 -8.70 8.09
CA TYR A 32 -10.31 -7.64 7.34
C TYR A 32 -10.68 -6.30 7.97
N GLU A 33 -9.66 -5.46 8.20
CA GLU A 33 -9.82 -4.09 8.68
C GLU A 33 -9.29 -3.13 7.61
N ASP A 34 -10.05 -2.08 7.35
CA ASP A 34 -9.71 -1.02 6.41
C ASP A 34 -9.89 0.33 7.08
N PHE A 35 -8.78 0.95 7.46
CA PHE A 35 -8.78 2.26 8.13
C PHE A 35 -8.50 3.38 7.12
N GLY A 36 -8.13 3.03 5.89
CA GLY A 36 -7.95 3.96 4.79
C GLY A 36 -9.25 4.64 4.38
N ILE A 37 -10.39 3.98 4.61
CA ILE A 37 -11.73 4.52 4.29
C ILE A 37 -11.96 5.94 4.82
N TRP A 38 -11.52 6.25 6.05
CA TRP A 38 -11.72 7.58 6.64
C TRP A 38 -10.98 8.68 5.87
N PHE A 39 -9.77 8.37 5.41
CA PHE A 39 -8.98 9.29 4.60
C PHE A 39 -9.58 9.44 3.20
N VAL A 40 -9.97 8.33 2.56
CA VAL A 40 -10.63 8.32 1.25
C VAL A 40 -11.92 9.15 1.29
N ASP A 41 -12.76 8.94 2.29
CA ASP A 41 -14.02 9.67 2.49
C ASP A 41 -13.78 11.16 2.70
N ALA A 42 -12.76 11.53 3.48
CA ALA A 42 -12.39 12.93 3.66
C ALA A 42 -11.93 13.59 2.34
N MET A 43 -11.14 12.88 1.55
CA MET A 43 -10.59 13.38 0.28
C MET A 43 -11.65 13.44 -0.83
N SER A 44 -12.67 12.59 -0.78
CA SER A 44 -13.80 12.59 -1.73
C SER A 44 -14.57 13.92 -1.80
N LYS A 45 -14.45 14.75 -0.76
CA LYS A 45 -15.08 16.08 -0.68
C LYS A 45 -14.44 17.10 -1.64
N PHE A 46 -13.23 16.82 -2.13
CA PHE A 46 -12.50 17.69 -3.06
C PHE A 46 -12.74 17.23 -4.51
N LYS A 47 -13.34 18.11 -5.33
CA LYS A 47 -13.76 17.77 -6.70
C LYS A 47 -12.59 17.62 -7.68
N ASP A 48 -11.46 18.20 -7.33
CA ASP A 48 -10.20 18.23 -8.06
C ASP A 48 -9.27 17.06 -7.72
N ILE A 49 -9.67 16.17 -6.81
CA ILE A 49 -8.91 14.98 -6.42
C ILE A 49 -9.65 13.71 -6.83
N GLU A 50 -8.92 12.79 -7.46
CA GLU A 50 -9.39 11.45 -7.78
C GLU A 50 -8.49 10.44 -7.07
N MET A 51 -9.00 9.79 -6.03
CA MET A 51 -8.23 8.87 -5.22
C MET A 51 -8.61 7.42 -5.51
N LEU A 52 -7.61 6.58 -5.77
CA LEU A 52 -7.72 5.14 -5.81
C LEU A 52 -7.03 4.54 -4.59
N HIS A 53 -7.80 3.88 -3.73
CA HIS A 53 -7.26 3.14 -2.60
C HIS A 53 -6.93 1.70 -3.00
N MET A 54 -5.71 1.28 -2.69
CA MET A 54 -5.16 -0.03 -2.96
C MET A 54 -4.77 -0.69 -1.63
N PRO A 55 -5.58 -1.63 -1.12
CA PRO A 55 -5.26 -2.38 0.08
C PRO A 55 -3.91 -3.11 0.01
N ASN A 56 -3.27 -3.33 1.16
CA ASN A 56 -1.98 -4.03 1.27
C ASN A 56 -1.97 -5.38 0.53
N HIS A 57 -3.02 -6.19 0.69
CA HIS A 57 -3.12 -7.50 0.04
C HIS A 57 -3.30 -7.41 -1.48
N VAL A 58 -3.88 -6.31 -1.98
CA VAL A 58 -4.00 -6.03 -3.42
C VAL A 58 -2.68 -5.50 -3.98
N ALA A 59 -1.98 -4.65 -3.22
CA ALA A 59 -0.71 -4.05 -3.63
C ALA A 59 0.36 -5.10 -3.95
N LEU A 60 0.41 -6.20 -3.20
CA LEU A 60 1.31 -7.34 -3.48
C LEU A 60 1.25 -7.78 -4.95
N THR A 61 0.04 -7.91 -5.48
CA THR A 61 -0.19 -8.39 -6.85
C THR A 61 -0.23 -7.24 -7.86
N SER A 62 -0.96 -6.19 -7.55
CA SER A 62 -1.45 -5.19 -8.53
C SER A 62 -0.73 -3.84 -8.46
N PHE A 63 0.23 -3.64 -7.56
CA PHE A 63 1.02 -2.42 -7.58
C PHE A 63 1.75 -2.29 -8.94
N PRO A 64 1.83 -1.08 -9.53
CA PRO A 64 2.48 -0.85 -10.82
C PRO A 64 3.85 -1.53 -10.92
N LYS A 65 4.10 -2.17 -12.07
CA LYS A 65 5.36 -2.85 -12.40
C LYS A 65 6.19 -2.02 -13.37
N THR A 66 5.57 -1.15 -14.16
CA THR A 66 6.26 -0.30 -15.13
C THR A 66 6.03 1.18 -14.89
N PHE A 67 6.86 2.02 -15.54
CA PHE A 67 6.71 3.47 -15.44
C PHE A 67 5.39 3.95 -16.04
N GLU A 68 4.99 3.38 -17.18
CA GLU A 68 3.74 3.71 -17.87
C GLU A 68 2.50 3.42 -17.02
N GLU A 69 2.58 2.44 -16.13
CA GLU A 69 1.50 2.11 -15.19
C GLU A 69 1.42 3.10 -14.04
N ILE A 70 2.55 3.44 -13.42
CA ILE A 70 2.59 4.37 -12.27
C ILE A 70 2.40 5.84 -12.69
N ASP A 71 2.81 6.21 -13.91
CA ASP A 71 2.70 7.58 -14.45
C ASP A 71 1.24 8.03 -14.69
N LYS A 72 0.30 7.08 -14.64
CA LYS A 72 -1.15 7.36 -14.63
C LYS A 72 -1.60 8.15 -13.39
N TYR A 73 -0.78 8.15 -12.33
CA TYR A 73 -1.03 8.88 -11.09
C TYR A 73 -0.13 10.11 -11.01
N ASP A 74 -0.59 11.13 -10.30
CA ASP A 74 0.19 12.34 -10.00
C ASP A 74 0.85 12.25 -8.62
N VAL A 75 0.21 11.52 -7.71
CA VAL A 75 0.65 11.30 -6.34
C VAL A 75 0.57 9.82 -5.98
N VAL A 76 1.61 9.29 -5.34
CA VAL A 76 1.59 7.97 -4.69
C VAL A 76 1.76 8.18 -3.18
N ILE A 77 0.85 7.61 -2.40
CA ILE A 77 0.87 7.65 -0.95
C ILE A 77 1.05 6.21 -0.43
N LEU A 78 2.08 5.97 0.37
CA LEU A 78 2.25 4.72 1.13
C LEU A 78 1.93 4.97 2.60
N SER A 79 1.08 4.13 3.18
CA SER A 79 0.61 4.27 4.55
C SER A 79 0.44 2.91 5.20
N ASP A 80 1.21 2.64 6.24
CA ASP A 80 1.22 1.35 6.94
C ASP A 80 1.33 0.13 5.99
N CYS A 81 2.17 0.27 4.98
CA CYS A 81 2.48 -0.74 3.97
C CYS A 81 3.98 -1.04 4.04
N GLY A 82 4.38 -2.25 4.39
CA GLY A 82 5.80 -2.61 4.53
C GLY A 82 6.49 -2.84 3.18
N LYS A 83 7.82 -2.61 3.12
CA LYS A 83 8.60 -2.75 1.88
C LYS A 83 8.38 -4.08 1.18
N ASN A 84 8.27 -5.18 1.94
CA ASN A 84 8.11 -6.52 1.40
C ASN A 84 6.83 -6.68 0.54
N THR A 85 5.76 -5.94 0.82
CA THR A 85 4.56 -5.93 -0.01
C THR A 85 4.84 -5.41 -1.42
N LEU A 86 5.77 -4.47 -1.55
CA LEU A 86 6.14 -3.88 -2.84
C LEU A 86 7.32 -4.60 -3.49
N TYR A 87 8.26 -5.10 -2.70
CA TYR A 87 9.48 -5.74 -3.20
C TYR A 87 9.27 -7.19 -3.61
N LEU A 88 8.41 -7.92 -2.89
CA LEU A 88 8.07 -9.30 -3.21
C LEU A 88 6.86 -9.35 -4.15
N TYR A 89 6.73 -10.48 -4.83
CA TYR A 89 5.65 -10.77 -5.79
C TYR A 89 4.87 -12.00 -5.33
N PRO A 90 3.58 -12.11 -5.67
CA PRO A 90 2.74 -13.24 -5.25
C PRO A 90 3.26 -14.59 -5.78
N ASP A 91 3.98 -14.57 -6.90
CA ASP A 91 4.53 -15.73 -7.59
C ASP A 91 5.87 -16.17 -6.96
N MET A 92 5.86 -16.30 -5.63
CA MET A 92 7.01 -16.57 -4.76
C MET A 92 7.91 -17.67 -5.35
N PHE A 93 9.23 -17.48 -5.23
CA PHE A 93 10.29 -18.39 -5.73
C PHE A 93 10.48 -18.45 -7.25
N THR A 94 9.76 -17.65 -8.04
CA THR A 94 10.06 -17.47 -9.47
C THR A 94 11.14 -16.41 -9.66
N VAL A 95 12.22 -16.70 -10.41
CA VAL A 95 13.33 -15.76 -10.63
C VAL A 95 13.48 -15.44 -12.12
N PRO A 96 13.54 -14.16 -12.51
CA PRO A 96 13.38 -12.97 -11.67
C PRO A 96 11.92 -12.78 -11.19
N MET A 97 11.73 -12.35 -9.92
CA MET A 97 10.40 -12.15 -9.33
C MET A 97 9.63 -10.98 -9.98
N GLY A 98 10.36 -9.99 -10.50
CA GLY A 98 9.80 -8.79 -11.12
C GLY A 98 10.76 -7.60 -11.02
N PRO A 99 10.38 -6.43 -11.54
CA PRO A 99 11.14 -5.20 -11.39
C PRO A 99 11.15 -4.71 -9.93
N ASP A 100 12.17 -3.92 -9.56
CA ASP A 100 12.21 -3.25 -8.26
C ASP A 100 11.20 -2.09 -8.24
N ARG A 101 10.06 -2.31 -7.57
CA ARG A 101 8.98 -1.33 -7.43
C ARG A 101 9.35 -0.12 -6.55
N LEU A 102 10.41 -0.19 -5.75
CA LEU A 102 10.90 0.97 -4.97
C LEU A 102 11.77 1.87 -5.84
N ASP A 103 12.62 1.28 -6.68
CA ASP A 103 13.32 2.03 -7.72
C ASP A 103 12.34 2.64 -8.72
N LEU A 104 11.20 1.98 -8.99
CA LEU A 104 10.10 2.56 -9.75
C LEU A 104 9.54 3.84 -9.09
N ILE A 105 9.23 3.81 -7.79
CA ILE A 105 8.77 4.99 -7.03
C ILE A 105 9.83 6.11 -7.04
N LYS A 106 11.10 5.76 -6.86
CA LYS A 106 12.21 6.73 -6.94
C LYS A 106 12.29 7.40 -8.31
N ASN A 107 12.11 6.63 -9.39
CA ASN A 107 12.07 7.17 -10.75
C ASN A 107 10.83 8.03 -11.01
N PHE A 108 9.68 7.65 -10.47
CA PHE A 108 8.45 8.43 -10.47
C PHE A 108 8.68 9.83 -9.86
N VAL A 109 9.30 9.89 -8.67
CA VAL A 109 9.65 11.17 -8.03
C VAL A 109 10.66 11.97 -8.87
N LYS A 110 11.70 11.32 -9.39
CA LYS A 110 12.70 11.99 -10.27
C LYS A 110 12.09 12.60 -11.54
N LYS A 111 10.94 12.10 -11.99
CA LYS A 111 10.19 12.62 -13.14
C LYS A 111 9.22 13.76 -12.76
N GLY A 112 9.28 14.25 -11.53
CA GLY A 112 8.50 15.40 -11.06
C GLY A 112 7.15 15.04 -10.45
N LYS A 113 6.88 13.75 -10.23
CA LYS A 113 5.66 13.28 -9.56
C LYS A 113 5.83 13.29 -8.04
N SER A 114 4.73 13.21 -7.31
CA SER A 114 4.74 13.39 -5.85
C SER A 114 4.66 12.05 -5.11
N PHE A 115 5.48 11.90 -4.07
CA PHE A 115 5.44 10.74 -3.19
C PHE A 115 5.24 11.18 -1.74
N ILE A 116 4.36 10.48 -1.03
CA ILE A 116 4.09 10.70 0.39
C ILE A 116 4.21 9.36 1.11
N MET A 117 4.95 9.34 2.22
CA MET A 117 4.95 8.22 3.16
C MET A 117 4.40 8.71 4.50
N THR A 118 3.32 8.11 4.97
CA THR A 118 2.76 8.38 6.29
C THR A 118 3.39 7.44 7.33
N GLY A 119 3.33 7.82 8.61
CA GLY A 119 3.86 6.99 9.69
C GLY A 119 2.93 5.83 10.04
N GLY A 120 3.51 4.75 10.56
CA GLY A 120 2.79 3.53 10.93
C GLY A 120 3.73 2.46 11.47
N TYR A 121 3.18 1.33 11.89
CA TYR A 121 3.98 0.18 12.33
C TYR A 121 4.74 -0.45 11.16
N LEU A 122 4.19 -0.40 9.96
CA LEU A 122 4.79 -0.85 8.71
C LEU A 122 5.12 0.34 7.80
N SER A 123 5.76 1.39 8.33
CA SER A 123 6.32 2.49 7.54
C SER A 123 7.70 2.90 8.04
N TYR A 124 8.52 3.50 7.17
CA TYR A 124 9.93 3.81 7.47
C TYR A 124 10.72 2.58 7.92
N GLN A 125 11.30 2.61 9.13
CA GLN A 125 11.87 1.41 9.77
C GLN A 125 10.78 0.50 10.32
N GLY A 126 9.72 1.10 10.88
CA GLY A 126 8.59 0.37 11.44
C GLY A 126 8.88 -0.32 12.77
N ILE A 127 7.85 -0.96 13.31
CA ILE A 127 7.95 -1.73 14.54
C ILE A 127 8.92 -2.90 14.33
N ARG A 128 9.97 -2.95 15.15
CA ARG A 128 11.05 -3.96 15.07
C ARG A 128 11.78 -4.03 13.72
N GLY A 129 11.80 -2.93 12.95
CA GLY A 129 12.49 -2.91 11.65
C GLY A 129 11.74 -3.65 10.53
N MET A 130 10.48 -4.04 10.75
CA MET A 130 9.74 -4.87 9.79
C MET A 130 9.33 -4.14 8.51
N ALA A 131 9.15 -2.81 8.55
CA ALA A 131 8.84 -2.05 7.34
C ALA A 131 10.05 -1.97 6.42
N GLY A 132 11.22 -1.62 6.99
CA GLY A 132 12.54 -1.81 6.38
C GLY A 132 12.77 -1.07 5.05
N TYR A 133 12.20 0.12 4.88
CA TYR A 133 12.40 0.99 3.72
C TYR A 133 13.82 1.56 3.63
#